data_AF-A0A815V733-F1
#
_entry.id   AF-A0A815V733-F1
#
_cell.length_a   1.000
_cell.length_b   1.000
_cell.length_c   1.000
_cell.angle_alpha   90.00
_cell.angle_beta   90.00
_cell.angle_gamma   90.00
#
_symmetry.space_group_name_H-M   'P 1'
#
loop_
_entity.id
_entity.type
_entity.pdbx_description
1 polymer ?
#
loop_
_entity_poly.entity_id
_entity_poly.type
_entity_poly.pdbx_seq_one_letter_code
_entity_poly.pdbx_strand_id
1 'polypeptide(L)'
;SDIPSVFQIRMAGCKGVLMIDPESLDKDYYVKIRESMVKFPSDDWTLNICDYSRPMPLSLNNQIIRLLSDLGNKFAVFESLQNRMLKPAVWHSPEDTYLNVFDSELINEQQSRYLNVRANLLRNKIPLPINEARNMFGVADVTGKLEYGQCFIQYQMKTKEKTTYKVVKGTVLVTKNPCLYPGDIRKLQAVDVPVLRHCMRDCIVFPTTGIRPHSDEISGSDLDGDQYWVYWGNDLKIDKPVDPLPHSSATKLAVSKITNEMVIDYFLDTIEPNCYSLIADVHTVVADKTKGVKIEYVACHS
;
A
#
# COMPACT_ATOMS: atom_id res chain seq x y z
N SER A 1 7.05 -18.99 -16.04
CA SER A 1 7.03 -18.25 -14.77
C SER A 1 6.89 -16.77 -15.09
N ASP A 2 5.97 -16.05 -14.45
CA ASP A 2 5.83 -14.61 -14.64
C ASP A 2 6.98 -13.91 -13.89
N ILE A 3 7.80 -13.14 -14.61
CA ILE A 3 8.94 -12.41 -14.06
C ILE A 3 8.41 -11.16 -13.32
N PRO A 4 8.79 -10.92 -12.05
CA PRO A 4 8.41 -9.70 -11.34
C PRO A 4 8.98 -8.45 -12.01
N SER A 5 8.20 -7.37 -12.02
CA SER A 5 8.58 -6.08 -12.58
C SER A 5 9.45 -5.25 -11.65
N VAL A 6 9.27 -5.46 -10.34
CA VAL A 6 9.85 -4.61 -9.29
C VAL A 6 10.44 -5.49 -8.19
N PHE A 7 11.61 -5.12 -7.71
CA PHE A 7 12.35 -5.81 -6.65
C PHE A 7 12.78 -4.82 -5.57
N GLN A 8 12.48 -5.12 -4.32
CA GLN A 8 13.09 -4.41 -3.20
C GLN A 8 14.44 -5.06 -2.90
N ILE A 9 15.48 -4.24 -2.81
CA ILE A 9 16.86 -4.73 -2.76
C ILE A 9 17.69 -4.13 -1.62
N ARG A 10 18.78 -4.84 -1.31
CA ARG A 10 19.95 -4.33 -0.59
C ARG A 10 21.21 -4.77 -1.33
N MET A 11 22.10 -3.83 -1.62
CA MET A 11 23.35 -4.09 -2.36
C MET A 11 24.35 -2.98 -2.09
N ALA A 12 25.60 -3.28 -1.75
CA ALA A 12 26.68 -2.31 -1.58
C ALA A 12 26.31 -1.08 -0.71
N GLY A 13 25.65 -1.32 0.44
CA GLY A 13 25.19 -0.24 1.33
C GLY A 13 24.04 0.63 0.77
N CYS A 14 23.49 0.24 -0.38
CA CYS A 14 22.31 0.82 -0.99
C CYS A 14 21.05 0.06 -0.55
N LYS A 15 19.96 0.80 -0.32
CA LYS A 15 18.62 0.27 -0.06
C LYS A 15 17.63 1.00 -0.96
N GLY A 16 16.75 0.24 -1.60
CA GLY A 16 15.63 0.82 -2.34
C GLY A 16 14.95 -0.20 -3.24
N VAL A 17 14.38 0.28 -4.33
CA VAL A 17 13.64 -0.52 -5.29
C VAL A 17 14.29 -0.45 -6.66
N LEU A 18 14.42 -1.60 -7.32
CA LEU A 18 14.76 -1.73 -8.73
C LEU A 18 13.51 -2.08 -9.53
N MET A 19 13.39 -1.49 -10.71
CA MET A 19 12.35 -1.80 -11.70
C MET A 19 13.03 -2.22 -13.01
N ILE A 20 12.35 -3.06 -13.79
CA ILE A 20 12.80 -3.39 -15.14
C ILE A 20 12.73 -2.11 -15.99
N ASP A 21 13.83 -1.76 -16.65
CA ASP A 21 13.85 -0.62 -17.56
C ASP A 21 13.00 -0.91 -18.82
N PRO A 22 11.92 -0.14 -19.09
CA PRO A 22 11.07 -0.33 -20.27
C PRO A 22 11.81 -0.19 -21.59
N GLU A 23 12.87 0.60 -21.64
CA GLU A 23 13.58 0.96 -22.86
C GLU A 23 14.88 0.18 -23.05
N SER A 24 15.19 -0.74 -22.14
CA SER A 24 16.39 -1.58 -22.26
C SER A 24 16.27 -2.52 -23.45
N LEU A 25 17.03 -2.22 -24.50
CA LEU A 25 17.11 -2.98 -25.76
C LEU A 25 18.33 -3.91 -25.81
N ASP A 26 19.24 -3.77 -24.84
CA ASP A 26 20.55 -4.44 -24.84
C ASP A 26 20.56 -5.76 -24.06
N LYS A 27 21.46 -6.66 -24.46
CA LYS A 27 21.63 -8.00 -23.85
C LYS A 27 22.52 -8.00 -22.60
N ASP A 28 23.09 -6.85 -22.25
CA ASP A 28 23.98 -6.71 -21.09
C ASP A 28 23.19 -6.33 -19.83
N TYR A 29 23.56 -6.94 -18.70
CA TYR A 29 22.92 -6.71 -17.42
C TYR A 29 23.55 -5.51 -16.71
N TYR A 30 22.82 -4.40 -16.61
CA TYR A 30 23.23 -3.23 -15.81
C TYR A 30 22.22 -2.93 -14.71
N VAL A 31 22.71 -2.40 -13.59
CA VAL A 31 21.90 -1.88 -12.50
C VAL A 31 22.28 -0.42 -12.29
N LYS A 32 21.28 0.47 -12.34
CA LYS A 32 21.47 1.90 -12.08
C LYS A 32 20.97 2.24 -10.68
N ILE A 33 21.87 2.71 -9.83
CA ILE A 33 21.57 3.13 -8.46
C ILE A 33 21.47 4.66 -8.41
N ARG A 34 20.47 5.18 -7.68
CA ARG A 34 20.31 6.62 -7.41
C ARG A 34 21.04 7.01 -6.13
N GLU A 35 21.51 8.25 -6.03
CA GLU A 35 22.19 8.76 -4.82
C GLU A 35 21.33 8.60 -3.56
N SER A 36 20.01 8.80 -3.67
CA SER A 36 19.08 8.64 -2.54
C SER A 36 19.05 7.22 -1.95
N MET A 37 19.44 6.21 -2.74
CA MET A 37 19.46 4.81 -2.30
C MET A 37 20.71 4.49 -1.48
N VAL A 38 21.80 5.25 -1.65
CA VAL A 38 23.06 5.03 -0.94
C VAL A 38 22.90 5.46 0.52
N LYS A 39 22.95 4.51 1.45
CA LYS A 39 22.80 4.80 2.89
C LYS A 39 24.16 4.87 3.59
N PHE A 40 25.10 4.06 3.14
CA PHE A 40 26.50 4.06 3.60
C PHE A 40 27.38 3.43 2.51
N PRO A 41 28.69 3.75 2.47
CA PRO A 41 29.62 3.12 1.54
C PRO A 41 29.88 1.66 1.93
N SER A 42 29.92 0.75 0.95
CA SER A 42 30.29 -0.65 1.14
C SER A 42 30.78 -1.25 -0.19
N ASP A 43 31.75 -2.16 -0.11
CA ASP A 43 32.32 -2.86 -1.28
C ASP A 43 31.64 -4.21 -1.57
N ASP A 44 30.60 -4.58 -0.81
CA ASP A 44 29.85 -5.82 -1.04
C ASP A 44 28.77 -5.64 -2.11
N TRP A 45 29.09 -6.02 -3.34
CA TRP A 45 28.20 -5.95 -4.51
C TRP A 45 27.20 -7.11 -4.62
N THR A 46 27.03 -7.92 -3.57
CA THR A 46 26.04 -9.00 -3.55
C THR A 46 24.62 -8.41 -3.60
N LEU A 47 23.87 -8.76 -4.64
CA LEU A 47 22.47 -8.36 -4.79
C LEU A 47 21.56 -9.22 -3.89
N ASN A 48 21.04 -8.61 -2.82
CA ASN A 48 20.06 -9.25 -1.95
C ASN A 48 18.64 -8.75 -2.27
N ILE A 49 17.74 -9.68 -2.60
CA ILE A 49 16.33 -9.37 -2.85
C ILE A 49 15.54 -9.55 -1.54
N CYS A 50 14.92 -8.48 -1.05
CA CYS A 50 14.11 -8.48 0.16
C CYS A 50 12.64 -8.82 -0.12
N ASP A 51 12.07 -8.30 -1.21
CA ASP A 51 10.70 -8.59 -1.66
C ASP A 51 10.55 -8.25 -3.15
N TYR A 52 9.40 -8.58 -3.75
CA TYR A 52 9.15 -8.37 -5.18
C TYR A 52 7.67 -8.13 -5.50
N SER A 53 7.40 -7.50 -6.64
CA SER A 53 6.04 -7.23 -7.14
C SER A 53 5.27 -8.52 -7.41
N ARG A 54 4.10 -8.65 -6.78
CA ARG A 54 3.13 -9.73 -6.99
C ARG A 54 1.72 -9.22 -6.64
N PRO A 55 0.65 -9.95 -6.99
CA PRO A 55 -0.71 -9.61 -6.57
C PRO A 55 -0.82 -9.68 -5.05
N MET A 56 -0.75 -8.54 -4.39
CA MET A 56 -0.89 -8.46 -2.94
C MET A 56 -2.33 -8.07 -2.59
N PRO A 57 -3.07 -8.93 -1.86
CA PRO A 57 -4.43 -8.63 -1.47
C PRO A 57 -4.48 -7.42 -0.55
N LEU A 58 -5.57 -6.66 -0.67
CA LEU A 58 -5.80 -5.44 0.08
C LEU A 58 -6.88 -5.65 1.14
N SER A 59 -6.73 -4.98 2.28
CA SER A 59 -7.79 -4.87 3.27
C SER A 59 -7.91 -3.44 3.76
N LEU A 60 -9.13 -3.03 4.04
CA LEU A 60 -9.44 -1.79 4.76
C LEU A 60 -9.20 -2.04 6.25
N ASN A 61 -8.34 -1.22 6.85
CA ASN A 61 -8.18 -1.14 8.30
C ASN A 61 -9.12 -0.06 8.87
N ASN A 62 -9.26 -0.04 10.19
CA ASN A 62 -10.13 0.92 10.87
C ASN A 62 -9.71 2.38 10.60
N GLN A 63 -8.41 2.65 10.47
CA GLN A 63 -7.88 3.99 10.18
C GLN A 63 -8.37 4.51 8.82
N ILE A 64 -8.23 3.72 7.75
CA ILE A 64 -8.69 4.09 6.40
C ILE A 64 -10.22 4.21 6.37
N ILE A 65 -10.96 3.29 7.01
CA ILE A 65 -12.44 3.35 7.06
C ILE A 65 -12.90 4.68 7.67
N ARG A 66 -12.25 5.10 8.75
CA ARG A 66 -12.53 6.36 9.42
C ARG A 66 -12.28 7.55 8.51
N LEU A 67 -11.10 7.63 7.90
CA LEU A 67 -10.76 8.73 6.98
C LEU A 67 -11.71 8.77 5.77
N LEU A 68 -12.04 7.61 5.19
CA LEU A 68 -13.02 7.52 4.11
C LEU A 68 -14.42 7.96 4.55
N SER A 69 -14.80 7.71 5.81
CA SER A 69 -16.06 8.20 6.38
C SER A 69 -16.07 9.72 6.48
N ASP A 70 -14.96 10.32 6.95
CA ASP A 70 -14.79 11.78 7.01
C ASP A 70 -14.78 12.43 5.61
N LEU A 71 -14.30 11.71 4.59
CA LEU A 71 -14.33 12.12 3.18
C LEU A 71 -15.71 11.95 2.50
N GLY A 72 -16.73 11.46 3.22
CA GLY A 72 -18.13 11.41 2.78
C GLY A 72 -18.71 10.01 2.55
N ASN A 73 -17.94 8.94 2.72
CA ASN A 73 -18.46 7.58 2.53
C ASN A 73 -19.41 7.21 3.67
N LYS A 74 -20.63 6.78 3.32
CA LYS A 74 -21.62 6.29 4.29
C LYS A 74 -21.23 4.91 4.79
N PHE A 75 -21.57 4.62 6.05
CA PHE A 75 -21.35 3.30 6.67
C PHE A 75 -21.87 2.13 5.81
N ALA A 76 -23.02 2.32 5.15
CA ALA A 76 -23.63 1.33 4.25
C ALA A 76 -22.70 0.86 3.11
N VAL A 77 -21.75 1.69 2.65
CA VAL A 77 -20.78 1.31 1.62
C VAL A 77 -19.83 0.24 2.16
N PHE A 78 -19.30 0.44 3.36
CA PHE A 78 -18.40 -0.53 4.01
C PHE A 78 -19.13 -1.84 4.34
N GLU A 79 -20.39 -1.76 4.77
CA GLU A 79 -21.22 -2.94 5.00
C GLU A 79 -21.45 -3.74 3.70
N SER A 80 -21.74 -3.05 2.59
CA SER A 80 -21.90 -3.68 1.27
C SER A 80 -20.62 -4.38 0.82
N LEU A 81 -19.46 -3.72 0.96
CA LEU A 81 -18.16 -4.31 0.66
C LEU A 81 -17.89 -5.56 1.50
N GLN A 82 -18.16 -5.48 2.81
CA GLN A 82 -18.00 -6.61 3.72
C GLN A 82 -18.89 -7.79 3.34
N ASN A 83 -20.18 -7.53 3.08
CA ASN A 83 -21.13 -8.57 2.67
C ASN A 83 -20.73 -9.23 1.35
N ARG A 84 -20.15 -8.48 0.39
CA ARG A 84 -19.65 -9.01 -0.89
C ARG A 84 -18.52 -10.01 -0.69
N MET A 85 -17.63 -9.76 0.26
CA MET A 85 -16.51 -10.66 0.55
C MET A 85 -16.91 -11.87 1.38
N LEU A 86 -17.95 -11.74 2.21
CA LEU A 86 -18.52 -12.85 2.96
C LEU A 86 -19.26 -13.87 2.09
N LYS A 87 -19.96 -13.42 1.04
CA LYS A 87 -20.80 -14.30 0.22
C LYS A 87 -20.06 -15.53 -0.33
N PRO A 88 -18.89 -15.42 -1.01
CA PRO A 88 -18.18 -16.57 -1.55
C PRO A 88 -17.49 -17.43 -0.49
N ALA A 89 -17.07 -16.83 0.63
CA ALA A 89 -16.38 -17.54 1.71
C ALA A 89 -17.32 -18.47 2.50
N VAL A 90 -18.63 -18.21 2.42
CA VAL A 90 -19.67 -18.84 3.24
C VAL A 90 -20.58 -19.72 2.40
N TRP A 91 -20.87 -19.30 1.16
CA TRP A 91 -21.71 -20.04 0.24
C TRP A 91 -20.85 -20.69 -0.84
N HIS A 92 -20.49 -21.96 -0.62
CA HIS A 92 -20.17 -22.83 -1.75
C HIS A 92 -21.50 -23.10 -2.47
N SER A 93 -21.50 -23.09 -3.80
CA SER A 93 -22.73 -23.34 -4.55
C SER A 93 -23.28 -24.72 -4.15
N PRO A 94 -24.62 -24.90 -4.08
CA PRO A 94 -25.24 -26.20 -3.84
C PRO A 94 -24.87 -27.27 -4.89
N GLU A 95 -24.21 -26.90 -5.99
CA GLU A 95 -23.81 -27.83 -7.06
C GLU A 95 -22.50 -28.58 -6.73
N ASP A 96 -21.64 -28.02 -5.87
CA ASP A 96 -20.42 -28.70 -5.38
C ASP A 96 -20.69 -29.61 -4.16
N THR A 97 -21.88 -29.53 -3.59
CA THR A 97 -22.27 -30.30 -2.40
C THR A 97 -23.43 -31.22 -2.75
N TYR A 98 -23.13 -32.36 -3.36
CA TYR A 98 -24.04 -33.51 -3.49
C TYR A 98 -24.36 -34.14 -2.11
N LEU A 99 -24.79 -33.35 -1.13
CA LEU A 99 -25.31 -33.82 0.13
C LEU A 99 -26.66 -33.15 0.39
N ASN A 100 -27.66 -33.73 -0.24
CA ASN A 100 -28.99 -33.88 0.35
C ASN A 100 -28.88 -34.69 1.65
N VAL A 101 -28.22 -34.13 2.67
CA VAL A 101 -28.31 -34.64 4.04
C VAL A 101 -28.76 -33.47 4.88
N PHE A 102 -30.04 -33.53 5.24
CA PHE A 102 -30.73 -32.65 6.18
C PHE A 102 -30.19 -32.84 7.60
N ASP A 103 -28.88 -32.65 7.82
CA ASP A 103 -28.33 -32.59 9.17
C ASP A 103 -28.39 -31.14 9.64
N SER A 104 -29.35 -30.87 10.54
CA SER A 104 -29.50 -29.59 11.24
C SER A 104 -28.22 -29.17 11.95
N GLU A 105 -27.39 -30.15 12.35
CA GLU A 105 -26.09 -29.96 12.96
C GLU A 105 -25.07 -29.34 12.00
N LEU A 106 -25.01 -29.80 10.75
CA LEU A 106 -24.10 -29.24 9.73
C LEU A 106 -24.52 -27.82 9.35
N ILE A 107 -25.83 -27.56 9.25
CA ILE A 107 -26.36 -26.21 8.98
C ILE A 107 -26.00 -25.26 10.13
N ASN A 108 -26.14 -25.70 11.38
CA ASN A 108 -25.77 -24.91 12.56
C ASN A 108 -24.26 -24.68 12.66
N GLU A 109 -23.43 -25.65 12.27
CA GLU A 109 -21.97 -25.49 12.21
C GLU A 109 -21.57 -24.47 11.13
N GLN A 110 -22.17 -24.54 9.94
CA GLN A 110 -21.93 -23.58 8.85
C GLN A 110 -22.42 -22.17 9.22
N GLN A 111 -23.57 -22.05 9.89
CA GLN A 111 -24.06 -20.78 10.43
C GLN A 111 -23.17 -20.23 11.55
N SER A 112 -22.66 -21.08 12.44
CA SER A 112 -21.72 -20.66 13.49
C SER A 112 -20.39 -20.23 12.90
N ARG A 113 -19.89 -20.93 11.88
CA ARG A 113 -18.72 -20.51 11.08
C ARG A 113 -18.98 -19.17 10.39
N TYR A 114 -20.15 -18.98 9.78
CA TYR A 114 -20.55 -17.70 9.19
C TYR A 114 -20.53 -16.56 10.22
N LEU A 115 -21.16 -16.76 11.38
CA LEU A 115 -21.22 -15.77 12.44
C LEU A 115 -19.83 -15.47 13.02
N ASN A 116 -18.96 -16.48 13.17
CA ASN A 116 -17.60 -16.30 13.66
C ASN A 116 -16.70 -15.58 12.64
N VAL A 117 -16.77 -15.95 11.35
CA VAL A 117 -16.04 -15.28 10.27
C VAL A 117 -16.55 -13.84 10.12
N ARG A 118 -17.86 -13.62 10.16
CA ARG A 118 -18.48 -12.29 10.18
C ARG A 118 -18.03 -11.49 11.40
N ALA A 119 -18.04 -12.06 12.60
CA ALA A 119 -17.56 -11.41 13.83
C ALA A 119 -16.06 -11.08 13.78
N ASN A 120 -15.23 -11.93 13.17
CA ASN A 120 -13.80 -11.67 13.01
C ASN A 120 -13.50 -10.60 11.94
N LEU A 121 -14.26 -10.58 10.86
CA LEU A 121 -14.18 -9.53 9.83
C LEU A 121 -14.74 -8.19 10.31
N LEU A 122 -15.76 -8.22 11.18
CA LEU A 122 -16.25 -7.05 11.91
C LEU A 122 -15.21 -6.51 12.90
N ARG A 123 -14.33 -7.38 13.41
CA ARG A 123 -13.40 -6.98 14.46
C ARG A 123 -12.28 -6.07 13.98
N ASN A 124 -11.66 -6.26 12.80
CA ASN A 124 -10.43 -5.49 12.50
C ASN A 124 -10.09 -5.13 11.04
N LYS A 125 -10.51 -5.90 10.02
CA LYS A 125 -10.12 -5.64 8.62
C LYS A 125 -11.16 -6.13 7.60
N ILE A 126 -11.62 -5.26 6.71
CA ILE A 126 -12.51 -5.63 5.59
C ILE A 126 -11.62 -5.93 4.37
N PRO A 127 -11.48 -7.19 3.93
CA PRO A 127 -10.74 -7.48 2.70
C PRO A 127 -11.45 -6.85 1.50
N LEU A 128 -10.69 -6.51 0.46
CA LEU A 128 -11.26 -5.99 -0.79
C LEU A 128 -11.04 -7.00 -1.92
N PRO A 129 -11.90 -6.99 -2.96
CA PRO A 129 -11.71 -7.84 -4.11
C PRO A 129 -10.35 -7.57 -4.78
N ILE A 130 -9.52 -8.61 -4.96
CA ILE A 130 -8.18 -8.48 -5.55
C ILE A 130 -8.18 -7.91 -6.98
N ASN A 131 -9.33 -7.91 -7.66
CA ASN A 131 -9.48 -7.36 -9.01
C ASN A 131 -9.90 -5.87 -9.02
N GLU A 132 -10.20 -5.30 -7.86
CA GLU A 132 -10.62 -3.91 -7.67
C GLU A 132 -9.67 -3.16 -6.74
N ALA A 133 -8.84 -3.87 -5.97
CA ALA A 133 -7.93 -3.28 -5.01
C ALA A 133 -6.71 -4.18 -4.75
N ARG A 134 -5.52 -3.58 -4.66
CA ARG A 134 -4.27 -4.29 -4.31
C ARG A 134 -3.33 -3.40 -3.51
N ASN A 135 -2.46 -4.03 -2.72
CA ASN A 135 -1.22 -3.39 -2.31
C ASN A 135 -0.23 -3.49 -3.47
N MET A 136 0.48 -2.41 -3.78
CA MET A 136 1.42 -2.35 -4.90
C MET A 136 2.69 -1.59 -4.50
N PHE A 137 3.84 -1.99 -5.02
CA PHE A 137 5.05 -1.19 -4.88
C PHE A 137 4.93 0.09 -5.70
N GLY A 138 5.39 1.21 -5.13
CA GLY A 138 5.51 2.47 -5.85
C GLY A 138 6.83 2.55 -6.60
N VAL A 139 6.77 2.97 -7.87
CA VAL A 139 7.94 3.25 -8.69
C VAL A 139 7.76 4.58 -9.42
N ALA A 140 8.88 5.21 -9.78
CA ALA A 140 8.88 6.45 -10.55
C ALA A 140 8.85 6.16 -12.06
N ASP A 141 8.13 6.98 -12.82
CA ASP A 141 8.14 6.94 -14.28
C ASP A 141 9.49 7.41 -14.83
N VAL A 142 10.32 6.48 -15.29
CA VAL A 142 11.59 6.81 -15.96
C VAL A 142 11.39 7.35 -17.37
N THR A 143 10.22 7.15 -17.98
CA THR A 143 9.93 7.56 -19.36
C THR A 143 9.47 9.02 -19.47
N GLY A 144 9.04 9.61 -18.34
CA GLY A 144 8.55 10.99 -18.29
C GLY A 144 7.27 11.23 -19.09
N LYS A 145 6.46 10.19 -19.33
CA LYS A 145 5.23 10.27 -20.13
C LYS A 145 3.98 10.55 -19.29
N LEU A 146 4.04 10.27 -17.98
CA LEU A 146 2.95 10.55 -17.06
C LEU A 146 2.99 12.01 -16.60
N GLU A 147 1.85 12.69 -16.67
CA GLU A 147 1.69 14.05 -16.14
C GLU A 147 1.32 14.03 -14.64
N TYR A 148 1.47 15.19 -13.98
CA TYR A 148 1.06 15.36 -12.58
C TYR A 148 -0.45 15.07 -12.41
N GLY A 149 -0.79 14.28 -11.40
CA GLY A 149 -2.14 13.79 -11.11
C GLY A 149 -2.50 12.48 -11.83
N GLN A 150 -1.63 11.97 -12.71
CA GLN A 150 -1.81 10.69 -13.39
C GLN A 150 -1.01 9.57 -12.71
N CYS A 151 -1.37 8.33 -12.99
CA CYS A 151 -0.57 7.16 -12.63
C CYS A 151 -0.76 6.05 -13.66
N PHE A 152 0.19 5.11 -13.75
CA PHE A 152 0.03 3.90 -14.55
C PHE A 152 -0.08 2.68 -13.63
N ILE A 153 -1.10 1.85 -13.86
CA ILE A 153 -1.33 0.62 -13.11
C ILE A 153 -1.73 -0.48 -14.09
N GLN A 154 -0.98 -1.59 -14.02
CA GLN A 154 -1.31 -2.83 -14.71
C GLN A 154 -1.18 -3.98 -13.73
N TYR A 155 -2.17 -4.88 -13.72
CA TYR A 155 -2.22 -5.98 -12.78
C TYR A 155 -2.46 -7.30 -13.51
N GLN A 156 -1.92 -8.39 -12.93
CA GLN A 156 -2.17 -9.73 -13.46
C GLN A 156 -3.48 -10.29 -12.89
N MET A 157 -4.27 -10.93 -13.75
CA MET A 157 -5.49 -11.66 -13.40
C MET A 157 -5.27 -13.13 -13.73
N LYS A 158 -5.23 -13.96 -12.70
CA LYS A 158 -5.13 -15.41 -12.84
C LYS A 158 -6.53 -16.01 -12.93
N THR A 159 -6.87 -16.56 -14.09
CA THR A 159 -8.04 -17.44 -14.26
C THR A 159 -7.54 -18.89 -14.25
N LYS A 160 -8.43 -19.87 -14.01
CA LYS A 160 -8.10 -21.31 -13.87
C LYS A 160 -7.18 -21.87 -14.97
N GLU A 161 -7.13 -21.24 -16.16
CA GLU A 161 -6.37 -21.74 -17.31
C GLU A 161 -5.31 -20.77 -17.86
N LYS A 162 -5.37 -19.45 -17.57
CA LYS A 162 -4.44 -18.44 -18.12
C LYS A 162 -4.24 -17.23 -17.19
N THR A 163 -3.00 -16.71 -17.16
CA THR A 163 -2.70 -15.37 -16.63
C THR A 163 -2.94 -14.34 -17.73
N THR A 164 -3.84 -13.39 -17.48
CA THR A 164 -4.08 -12.24 -18.37
C THR A 164 -3.65 -10.95 -17.68
N TYR A 165 -3.30 -9.94 -18.47
CA TYR A 165 -2.88 -8.63 -17.95
C TYR A 165 -3.93 -7.58 -18.29
N LYS A 166 -4.34 -6.78 -17.30
CA LYS A 166 -5.30 -5.71 -17.49
C LYS A 166 -4.74 -4.39 -16.99
N VAL A 167 -4.87 -3.36 -17.83
CA VAL A 167 -4.52 -1.98 -17.49
C VAL A 167 -5.74 -1.33 -16.84
N VAL A 168 -5.53 -0.67 -15.71
CA VAL A 168 -6.57 0.12 -15.03
C VAL A 168 -6.68 1.47 -15.76
N LYS A 169 -7.91 1.90 -16.04
CA LYS A 169 -8.19 3.22 -16.60
C LYS A 169 -9.28 3.88 -15.77
N GLY A 170 -9.15 5.18 -15.52
CA GLY A 170 -10.12 5.94 -14.76
C GLY A 170 -9.58 6.44 -13.43
N THR A 171 -10.48 6.87 -12.56
CA THR A 171 -10.12 7.34 -11.23
C THR A 171 -9.65 6.20 -10.34
N VAL A 172 -8.55 6.41 -9.63
CA VAL A 172 -8.04 5.50 -8.61
C VAL A 172 -7.78 6.24 -7.30
N LEU A 173 -7.96 5.55 -6.19
CA LEU A 173 -7.64 6.02 -4.85
C LEU A 173 -6.33 5.38 -4.41
N VAL A 174 -5.41 6.21 -3.94
CA VAL A 174 -4.08 5.79 -3.50
C VAL A 174 -3.81 6.34 -2.11
N THR A 175 -3.35 5.49 -1.21
CA THR A 175 -2.89 5.89 0.11
C THR A 175 -1.78 4.96 0.59
N LYS A 176 -1.22 5.23 1.76
CA LYS A 176 -0.23 4.37 2.43
C LYS A 176 -0.70 4.11 3.85
N ASN A 177 -0.43 2.91 4.34
CA ASN A 177 -0.68 2.57 5.74
C ASN A 177 0.63 2.68 6.51
N PRO A 178 0.68 3.38 7.66
CA PRO A 178 -0.39 4.15 8.33
C PRO A 178 -0.74 5.46 7.62
N CYS A 179 -2.02 5.84 7.66
CA CYS A 179 -2.52 7.14 7.19
C CYS A 179 -3.19 7.85 8.37
N LEU A 180 -2.86 9.13 8.57
CA LEU A 180 -3.35 9.91 9.71
C LEU A 180 -4.25 11.05 9.27
N TYR A 181 -4.02 11.59 8.07
CA TYR A 181 -4.72 12.75 7.57
C TYR A 181 -5.62 12.41 6.37
N PRO A 182 -6.84 12.96 6.25
CA PRO A 182 -7.71 12.68 5.11
C PRO A 182 -7.09 13.02 3.75
N GLY A 183 -6.18 14.00 3.70
CA GLY A 183 -5.42 14.37 2.49
C GLY A 183 -4.37 13.33 2.07
N ASP A 184 -3.99 12.38 2.95
CA ASP A 184 -3.11 11.26 2.62
C ASP A 184 -3.79 10.26 1.67
N ILE A 185 -5.13 10.31 1.55
CA ILE A 185 -5.88 9.55 0.56
C ILE A 185 -6.05 10.41 -0.69
N ARG A 186 -5.26 10.10 -1.71
CA ARG A 186 -5.20 10.87 -2.96
C ARG A 186 -6.03 10.21 -4.04
N LYS A 187 -6.68 11.06 -4.84
CA LYS A 187 -7.40 10.68 -6.05
C LYS A 187 -6.48 10.93 -7.24
N LEU A 188 -6.06 9.88 -7.92
CA LEU A 188 -5.23 9.95 -9.12
C LEU A 188 -6.01 9.44 -10.33
N GLN A 189 -5.55 9.80 -11.53
CA GLN A 189 -6.11 9.32 -12.78
C GLN A 189 -5.22 8.22 -13.37
N ALA A 190 -5.71 6.99 -13.40
CA ALA A 190 -5.04 5.90 -14.10
C ALA A 190 -5.14 6.09 -15.62
N VAL A 191 -3.98 6.28 -16.25
CA VAL A 191 -3.80 6.46 -17.68
C VAL A 191 -2.99 5.29 -18.23
N ASP A 192 -3.26 4.95 -19.48
CA ASP A 192 -2.66 3.83 -20.16
C ASP A 192 -1.47 4.29 -21.02
N VAL A 193 -0.27 3.84 -20.65
CA VAL A 193 0.98 4.16 -21.32
C VAL A 193 1.53 2.88 -21.97
N PRO A 194 1.45 2.75 -23.31
CA PRO A 194 1.84 1.51 -24.01
C PRO A 194 3.27 1.04 -23.71
N VAL A 195 4.20 1.99 -23.55
CA VAL A 195 5.62 1.71 -23.27
C VAL A 195 5.86 1.11 -21.88
N LEU A 196 4.92 1.25 -20.95
CA LEU A 196 5.05 0.64 -19.62
C LEU A 196 4.40 -0.75 -19.55
N ARG A 197 3.57 -1.13 -20.53
CA ARG A 197 2.75 -2.35 -20.44
C ARG A 197 3.55 -3.65 -20.43
N HIS A 198 4.67 -3.68 -21.14
CA HIS A 198 5.45 -4.91 -21.30
C HIS A 198 6.26 -5.22 -20.04
N CYS A 199 6.71 -4.20 -19.30
CA CYS A 199 7.63 -4.37 -18.17
C CYS A 199 7.03 -4.01 -16.80
N MET A 200 5.98 -3.20 -16.70
CA MET A 200 5.40 -2.75 -15.41
C MET A 200 4.11 -3.52 -15.08
N ARG A 201 4.17 -4.38 -14.07
CA ARG A 201 3.07 -5.28 -13.65
C ARG A 201 3.04 -5.37 -12.13
N ASP A 202 1.85 -5.31 -11.56
CA ASP A 202 1.57 -5.35 -10.11
C ASP A 202 2.38 -4.30 -9.31
N CYS A 203 2.58 -3.14 -9.93
CA CYS A 203 3.19 -1.96 -9.34
C CYS A 203 2.40 -0.72 -9.78
N ILE A 204 2.48 0.34 -8.97
CA ILE A 204 1.97 1.65 -9.31
C ILE A 204 3.12 2.54 -9.76
N VAL A 205 2.99 3.13 -10.94
CA VAL A 205 3.98 4.05 -11.50
C VAL A 205 3.49 5.48 -11.29
N PHE A 206 4.30 6.28 -10.59
CA PHE A 206 4.05 7.69 -10.33
C PHE A 206 4.81 8.59 -11.31
N PRO A 207 4.23 9.73 -11.70
CA PRO A 207 4.88 10.72 -12.56
C PRO A 207 6.08 11.33 -11.83
N THR A 208 7.12 11.66 -12.61
CA THR A 208 8.25 12.45 -12.13
C THR A 208 8.06 13.95 -12.36
N THR A 209 6.98 14.34 -13.06
CA THR A 209 6.62 15.74 -13.32
C THR A 209 5.65 16.25 -12.26
N GLY A 210 5.79 17.51 -11.85
CA GLY A 210 4.84 18.18 -10.97
C GLY A 210 5.49 19.10 -9.95
N ILE A 211 4.66 19.71 -9.12
CA ILE A 211 5.11 20.62 -8.05
C ILE A 211 5.72 19.83 -6.88
N ARG A 212 5.14 18.65 -6.57
CA ARG A 212 5.54 17.77 -5.48
C ARG A 212 5.40 16.30 -5.92
N PRO A 213 6.31 15.40 -5.53
CA PRO A 213 6.13 13.97 -5.81
C PRO A 213 4.88 13.42 -5.13
N HIS A 214 4.05 12.65 -5.83
CA HIS A 214 2.86 12.06 -5.23
C HIS A 214 3.17 11.09 -4.09
N SER A 215 4.34 10.44 -4.09
CA SER A 215 4.78 9.63 -2.96
C SER A 215 4.87 10.44 -1.67
N ASP A 216 5.41 11.66 -1.75
CA ASP A 216 5.56 12.56 -0.61
C ASP A 216 4.21 13.17 -0.18
N GLU A 217 3.28 13.39 -1.10
CA GLU A 217 1.90 13.77 -0.77
C GLU A 217 1.13 12.69 -0.01
N ILE A 218 1.56 11.43 -0.11
CA ILE A 218 0.91 10.29 0.53
C ILE A 218 1.71 9.94 1.79
N SER A 219 1.42 10.60 2.91
CA SER A 219 2.05 10.33 4.22
C SER A 219 3.58 10.50 4.23
N GLY A 220 4.14 11.35 3.38
CA GLY A 220 5.59 11.62 3.32
C GLY A 220 6.41 10.41 2.87
N SER A 221 5.82 9.58 2.01
CA SER A 221 6.41 8.33 1.55
C SER A 221 7.61 8.55 0.63
N ASP A 222 8.59 7.65 0.70
CA ASP A 222 9.64 7.54 -0.30
C ASP A 222 9.35 6.39 -1.28
N LEU A 223 10.23 6.20 -2.25
CA LEU A 223 10.15 5.10 -3.22
C LEU A 223 11.23 4.02 -2.93
N ASP A 224 11.61 3.85 -1.66
CA ASP A 224 12.67 2.89 -1.25
C ASP A 224 12.10 1.50 -0.86
N GLY A 225 10.86 1.21 -1.27
CA GLY A 225 10.18 -0.06 -0.99
C GLY A 225 8.78 0.10 -0.42
N ASP A 226 8.26 1.33 -0.42
CA ASP A 226 6.93 1.60 0.09
C ASP A 226 5.84 0.94 -0.74
N GLN A 227 4.91 0.32 -0.02
CA GLN A 227 3.72 -0.31 -0.58
C GLN A 227 2.53 0.63 -0.42
N TYR A 228 1.86 0.86 -1.53
CA TYR A 228 0.71 1.74 -1.63
C TYR A 228 -0.57 0.91 -1.67
N TRP A 229 -1.55 1.36 -0.90
CA TRP A 229 -2.92 0.90 -0.97
C TRP A 229 -3.54 1.52 -2.23
N VAL A 230 -3.92 0.69 -3.20
CA VAL A 230 -4.47 1.15 -4.49
C VAL A 230 -5.84 0.53 -4.70
N TYR A 231 -6.85 1.36 -4.90
CA TYR A 231 -8.24 0.97 -5.15
C TYR A 231 -8.80 1.66 -6.38
N TRP A 232 -9.42 0.89 -7.26
CA TRP A 232 -10.05 1.37 -8.50
C TRP A 232 -11.48 0.82 -8.67
N GLY A 233 -12.09 0.35 -7.59
CA GLY A 233 -13.50 -0.01 -7.58
C GLY A 233 -14.42 1.22 -7.55
N ASN A 234 -15.72 1.00 -7.76
CA ASN A 234 -16.72 2.07 -7.86
C ASN A 234 -17.44 2.37 -6.53
N ASP A 235 -17.17 1.60 -5.48
CA ASP A 235 -17.92 1.69 -4.22
C ASP A 235 -17.48 2.87 -3.36
N LEU A 236 -16.16 3.11 -3.27
CA LEU A 236 -15.58 4.18 -2.46
C LEU A 236 -15.45 5.46 -3.28
N LYS A 237 -15.91 6.59 -2.72
CA LYS A 237 -15.86 7.90 -3.35
C LYS A 237 -15.23 8.93 -2.43
N ILE A 238 -14.51 9.89 -2.99
CA ILE A 238 -14.04 11.07 -2.28
C ILE A 238 -14.85 12.25 -2.81
N ASP A 239 -15.82 12.72 -2.01
CA ASP A 239 -16.69 13.82 -2.40
C ASP A 239 -15.99 15.17 -2.21
N LYS A 240 -15.06 15.26 -1.24
CA LYS A 240 -14.27 16.46 -0.93
C LYS A 240 -12.79 16.11 -0.89
N PRO A 241 -12.03 16.31 -1.98
CA PRO A 241 -10.58 16.15 -1.92
C PRO A 241 -9.99 17.17 -0.95
N VAL A 242 -9.11 16.70 -0.08
CA VAL A 242 -8.38 17.53 0.89
C VAL A 242 -6.93 17.62 0.42
N ASP A 243 -6.34 18.82 0.50
CA ASP A 243 -4.96 19.03 0.09
C ASP A 243 -3.98 18.35 1.05
N PRO A 244 -2.89 17.75 0.55
CA PRO A 244 -1.94 17.02 1.37
C PRO A 244 -1.18 17.95 2.33
N LEU A 245 -0.88 17.47 3.53
CA LEU A 245 -0.07 18.22 4.48
C LEU A 245 1.40 18.28 4.00
N PRO A 246 2.09 19.42 4.17
CA PRO A 246 3.53 19.47 3.98
C PRO A 246 4.21 18.64 5.07
N HIS A 247 4.94 17.60 4.68
CA HIS A 247 5.75 16.82 5.62
C HIS A 247 7.13 17.47 5.72
N SER A 248 7.42 18.13 6.84
CA SER A 248 8.78 18.58 7.11
C SER A 248 9.62 17.36 7.50
N SER A 249 10.58 16.98 6.66
CA SER A 249 11.57 15.97 7.06
C SER A 249 12.38 16.51 8.23
N ALA A 250 12.56 15.70 9.28
CA ALA A 250 13.49 16.03 10.35
C ALA A 250 14.92 16.13 9.80
N THR A 251 15.67 17.12 10.25
CA THR A 251 17.07 17.31 9.84
C THR A 251 17.88 16.08 10.26
N LYS A 252 18.40 15.33 9.29
CA LYS A 252 19.31 14.21 9.57
C LYS A 252 20.60 14.77 10.15
N LEU A 253 20.90 14.45 11.41
CA LEU A 253 22.20 14.70 12.01
C LEU A 253 23.23 13.78 11.35
N ALA A 254 24.06 14.34 10.47
CA ALA A 254 25.16 13.62 9.86
C ALA A 254 26.28 13.46 10.88
N VAL A 255 26.44 12.27 11.44
CA VAL A 255 27.55 11.95 12.35
C VAL A 255 28.72 11.42 11.52
N SER A 256 29.86 12.11 11.59
CA SER A 256 31.04 11.80 10.77
C SER A 256 31.94 10.69 11.33
N LYS A 257 31.86 10.39 12.64
CA LYS A 257 32.57 9.28 13.28
C LYS A 257 31.69 8.62 14.34
N ILE A 258 31.50 7.32 14.20
CA ILE A 258 30.79 6.49 15.18
C ILE A 258 31.80 6.12 16.28
N THR A 259 31.55 6.54 17.52
CA THR A 259 32.32 6.08 18.70
C THR A 259 31.58 4.97 19.43
N ASN A 260 32.29 4.16 20.22
CA ASN A 260 31.66 3.11 21.03
C ASN A 260 30.65 3.69 22.03
N GLU A 261 30.89 4.90 22.54
CA GLU A 261 29.97 5.63 23.41
C GLU A 261 28.65 5.93 22.68
N MET A 262 28.70 6.45 21.45
CA MET A 262 27.49 6.69 20.65
C MET A 262 26.73 5.40 20.33
N VAL A 263 27.43 4.27 20.19
CA VAL A 263 26.79 2.96 20.00
C VAL A 263 26.07 2.55 21.27
N ILE A 264 26.69 2.72 22.44
CA ILE A 264 26.07 2.44 23.74
C ILE A 264 24.85 3.33 23.94
N ASP A 265 24.96 4.63 23.69
CA ASP A 265 23.84 5.58 23.81
C ASP A 265 22.69 5.19 22.86
N TYR A 266 23.00 4.89 21.58
CA TYR A 266 21.99 4.39 20.64
C TYR A 266 21.31 3.10 21.12
N PHE A 267 22.06 2.17 21.71
CA PHE A 267 21.48 0.95 22.27
C PHE A 267 20.58 1.26 23.47
N LEU A 268 20.97 2.18 24.35
CA LEU A 268 20.16 2.62 25.48
C LEU A 268 18.86 3.30 25.00
N ASP A 269 18.95 4.21 24.04
CA ASP A 269 17.80 4.86 23.41
C ASP A 269 16.86 3.84 22.72
N THR A 270 17.43 2.81 22.10
CA THR A 270 16.64 1.74 21.45
C THR A 270 15.90 0.86 22.45
N ILE A 271 16.42 0.73 23.67
CA ILE A 271 15.79 -0.05 24.76
C ILE A 271 14.60 0.72 25.34
N GLU A 272 14.59 2.06 25.27
CA GLU A 272 13.45 2.83 25.71
C GLU A 272 12.18 2.44 24.92
N PRO A 273 11.05 2.24 25.61
CA PRO A 273 9.83 1.79 24.96
C PRO A 273 9.32 2.86 23.99
N ASN A 274 9.45 2.56 22.70
CA ASN A 274 8.91 3.38 21.62
C ASN A 274 7.41 3.67 21.84
N CYS A 275 7.08 4.94 22.06
CA CYS A 275 5.70 5.38 22.32
C CYS A 275 4.86 5.54 21.04
N TYR A 276 5.42 5.30 19.85
CA TYR A 276 4.71 5.43 18.56
C TYR A 276 3.38 4.67 18.52
N SER A 277 3.36 3.42 18.98
CA SER A 277 2.14 2.61 19.02
C SER A 277 1.09 3.23 19.95
N LEU A 278 1.52 3.69 21.12
CA LEU A 278 0.65 4.36 22.10
C LEU A 278 0.10 5.67 21.53
N ILE A 279 0.93 6.47 20.84
CA ILE A 279 0.51 7.71 20.19
C ILE A 279 -0.51 7.41 19.09
N ALA A 280 -0.30 6.38 18.27
CA ALA A 280 -1.23 5.98 17.22
C ALA A 280 -2.59 5.52 17.80
N ASP A 281 -2.57 4.77 18.91
CA ASP A 281 -3.78 4.34 19.62
C ASP A 281 -4.52 5.54 20.23
N VAL A 282 -3.80 6.44 20.91
CA VAL A 282 -4.37 7.67 21.48
C VAL A 282 -4.96 8.55 20.39
N HIS A 283 -4.24 8.75 19.27
CA HIS A 283 -4.75 9.51 18.13
C HIS A 283 -6.07 8.92 17.62
N THR A 284 -6.15 7.60 17.49
CA THR A 284 -7.37 6.90 17.06
C THR A 284 -8.52 7.15 18.04
N VAL A 285 -8.27 7.05 19.35
CA VAL A 285 -9.29 7.29 20.39
C VAL A 285 -9.74 8.76 20.45
N VAL A 286 -8.80 9.71 20.35
CA VAL A 286 -9.14 11.14 20.39
C VAL A 286 -9.93 11.55 19.17
N ALA A 287 -9.53 11.08 17.99
CA ALA A 287 -10.29 11.30 16.78
C ALA A 287 -11.71 10.71 16.95
N ASP A 288 -11.90 9.52 17.57
CA ASP A 288 -13.24 8.91 17.76
C ASP A 288 -14.15 9.79 18.62
N LYS A 289 -13.59 10.45 19.63
CA LYS A 289 -14.33 11.34 20.52
C LYS A 289 -14.65 12.69 19.88
N THR A 290 -13.82 13.16 18.96
CA THR A 290 -13.95 14.48 18.32
C THR A 290 -14.38 14.34 16.87
N LYS A 291 -15.64 14.68 16.55
CA LYS A 291 -16.11 14.72 15.15
C LYS A 291 -15.31 15.77 14.36
N GLY A 292 -14.26 15.33 13.67
CA GLY A 292 -13.57 16.10 12.64
C GLY A 292 -12.46 17.06 13.08
N VAL A 293 -11.68 16.76 14.13
CA VAL A 293 -10.57 17.65 14.57
C VAL A 293 -9.20 17.11 14.18
N LYS A 294 -8.41 17.97 13.53
CA LYS A 294 -6.97 17.83 13.28
C LYS A 294 -6.22 17.74 14.61
N ILE A 295 -5.37 16.73 14.77
CA ILE A 295 -4.39 16.70 15.85
C ILE A 295 -3.01 16.86 15.21
N GLU A 296 -2.47 18.08 15.25
CA GLU A 296 -1.05 18.31 14.96
C GLU A 296 -0.25 17.79 16.15
N TYR A 297 0.48 16.68 15.96
CA TYR A 297 1.55 16.31 16.87
C TYR A 297 2.83 16.98 16.38
N VAL A 298 3.29 17.99 17.13
CA VAL A 298 4.72 18.33 17.14
C VAL A 298 5.40 17.12 17.76
N ALA A 299 6.24 16.43 16.99
CA ALA A 299 7.05 15.33 17.52
C ALA A 299 7.85 15.86 18.72
N CYS A 300 7.45 15.47 19.93
CA CYS A 300 8.27 15.67 21.11
C CYS A 300 9.60 14.94 20.88
N HIS A 301 10.62 15.71 20.52
CA HIS A 301 11.99 15.33 20.81
C HIS A 301 12.19 15.68 22.27
N SER A 302 12.34 14.65 23.10
CA SER A 302 13.10 14.73 24.33
C SER A 302 14.19 13.69 24.23
#